data_AF-A0A849WAM3-F1
#
_entry.id   AF-A0A849WAM3-F1
#
_cell.length_a   1.000
_cell.length_b   1.000
_cell.length_c   1.000
_cell.angle_alpha   90.00
_cell.angle_beta   90.00
_cell.angle_gamma   90.00
#
_symmetry.space_group_name_H-M   'P 1'
#
loop_
_entity.id
_entity.type
_entity.pdbx_description
1 polymer ?
#
loop_
_entity_poly.entity_id
_entity_poly.type
_entity_poly.pdbx_seq_one_letter_code
_entity_poly.pdbx_strand_id
1 'polypeptide(L)'
;MNPKVKTIAKKFVLYIALLGGAMIVLLPLFWMILTACKQSGQALEFRFLPSAYIESEPKSVISSQEGKAFVIFEYDPTLHTSIPGATRVSVAGEFNSWNKGANLLYRDGNVWITLIPNLAPGRYEYKFVVNDNRWTQDQSNFSKDSDNSVIVLKPGFNSNKPLSDATQRIGNELVFKILRPEALSLQAKVEGKTYPLEKDKEGYFHGRVPVQGENAQYSILEPQSFWEGMKKIYTFSNFEKVLNNSDFPFGTFFLNSLIVAAGTALATVLLCTMAGYAFAKKQFFMKKQLFGILLSTMMIPGMIFMVPQFALVNKFGWINTYQGMIVPHLANIFGLFLLRQYISTIPDSLFEAATIDGASEIQIFKIIIIPLSLPIMVTLFLLTFVGQWGNFLWQLIVNTPDSTYRTLPVGLALFRGQYGQDWEMMMAGACFSIIPIAILFLLAQRVFIEGMTSGAVKE
;
A
#
# COMPACT_ATOMS: atom_id res chain seq x y z
N MET A 1 -38.96 -33.15 3.22
CA MET A 1 -38.46 -31.80 3.60
C MET A 1 -39.59 -30.79 3.43
N ASN A 2 -39.94 -30.03 4.48
CA ASN A 2 -41.08 -29.10 4.47
C ASN A 2 -40.91 -28.03 3.34
N PRO A 3 -41.94 -27.76 2.51
CA PRO A 3 -41.85 -26.79 1.41
C PRO A 3 -41.40 -25.39 1.85
N LYS A 4 -41.72 -24.96 3.08
CA LYS A 4 -41.22 -23.71 3.65
C LYS A 4 -39.70 -23.71 3.83
N VAL A 5 -39.12 -24.83 4.27
CA VAL A 5 -37.66 -25.00 4.45
C VAL A 5 -36.94 -24.99 3.11
N LYS A 6 -37.53 -25.58 2.05
CA LYS A 6 -36.97 -25.54 0.70
C LYS A 6 -36.94 -24.12 0.12
N THR A 7 -37.95 -23.31 0.40
CA THR A 7 -38.00 -21.90 -0.02
C THR A 7 -37.01 -21.03 0.75
N ILE A 8 -36.87 -21.23 2.07
CA ILE A 8 -35.87 -20.52 2.88
C ILE A 8 -34.45 -20.87 2.43
N ALA A 9 -34.16 -22.17 2.21
CA ALA A 9 -32.85 -22.61 1.73
C ALA A 9 -32.51 -22.02 0.34
N LYS A 10 -33.48 -21.96 -0.59
CA LYS A 10 -33.28 -21.31 -1.90
C LYS A 10 -32.98 -19.81 -1.78
N LYS A 11 -33.71 -19.08 -0.92
CA LYS A 11 -33.45 -17.66 -0.67
C LYS A 11 -32.07 -17.45 -0.03
N PHE A 12 -31.69 -18.31 0.91
CA PHE A 12 -30.39 -18.26 1.56
C PHE A 12 -29.23 -18.47 0.56
N VAL A 13 -29.34 -19.49 -0.30
CA VAL A 13 -28.36 -19.73 -1.36
C VAL A 13 -28.29 -18.54 -2.33
N LEU A 14 -29.44 -17.98 -2.71
CA LEU A 14 -29.49 -16.80 -3.57
C LEU A 14 -28.81 -15.58 -2.92
N TYR A 15 -29.07 -15.32 -1.63
CA TYR A 15 -28.45 -14.20 -0.93
C TYR A 15 -26.94 -14.37 -0.77
N ILE A 16 -26.47 -15.60 -0.49
CA ILE A 16 -25.02 -15.89 -0.49
C ILE A 16 -24.42 -15.66 -1.88
N ALA A 17 -25.09 -16.09 -2.95
CA ALA A 17 -24.60 -15.88 -4.31
C ALA A 17 -24.53 -14.38 -4.67
N LEU A 18 -25.54 -13.60 -4.29
CA LEU A 18 -25.58 -12.14 -4.50
C LEU A 18 -24.50 -11.42 -3.69
N LEU A 19 -24.32 -11.79 -2.41
CA LEU A 19 -23.25 -11.26 -1.57
C LEU A 19 -21.87 -11.65 -2.09
N GLY A 20 -21.70 -12.89 -2.55
CA GLY A 20 -20.47 -13.37 -3.19
C GLY A 20 -20.14 -12.55 -4.43
N GLY A 21 -21.13 -12.28 -5.27
CA GLY A 21 -20.98 -11.39 -6.44
C GLY A 21 -20.53 -9.98 -6.06
N ALA A 22 -21.17 -9.37 -5.04
CA ALA A 22 -20.78 -8.06 -4.55
C ALA A 22 -19.35 -8.04 -4.00
N MET A 23 -18.95 -9.08 -3.26
CA MET A 23 -17.59 -9.21 -2.74
C MET A 23 -16.54 -9.33 -3.84
N ILE A 24 -16.84 -10.07 -4.92
CA ILE A 24 -15.93 -10.19 -6.08
C ILE A 24 -15.75 -8.83 -6.76
N VAL A 25 -16.83 -8.05 -6.91
CA VAL A 25 -16.78 -6.71 -7.51
C VAL A 25 -15.98 -5.72 -6.65
N LEU A 26 -16.08 -5.83 -5.32
CA LEU A 26 -15.37 -4.96 -4.39
C LEU A 26 -13.92 -5.41 -4.11
N LEU A 27 -13.56 -6.64 -4.46
CA LEU A 27 -12.24 -7.21 -4.16
C LEU A 27 -11.08 -6.33 -4.68
N PRO A 28 -11.08 -5.80 -5.92
CA PRO A 28 -9.99 -4.95 -6.39
C PRO A 28 -9.85 -3.65 -5.59
N LEU A 29 -10.99 -3.04 -5.22
CA LEU A 29 -11.01 -1.83 -4.40
C LEU A 29 -10.48 -2.10 -2.99
N PHE A 30 -10.93 -3.19 -2.38
CA PHE A 30 -10.45 -3.62 -1.07
C PHE A 30 -8.95 -3.91 -1.09
N TRP A 31 -8.48 -4.65 -2.11
CA TRP A 31 -7.06 -4.94 -2.30
C TRP A 31 -6.23 -3.67 -2.48
N MET A 32 -6.72 -2.71 -3.27
CA MET A 32 -6.07 -1.42 -3.48
C MET A 32 -5.93 -0.65 -2.16
N ILE A 33 -7.01 -0.53 -1.38
CA ILE A 33 -6.99 0.18 -0.08
C ILE A 33 -6.06 -0.50 0.90
N LEU A 34 -6.10 -1.83 1.00
CA LEU A 34 -5.21 -2.58 1.88
C LEU A 34 -3.74 -2.37 1.50
N THR A 35 -3.43 -2.47 0.20
CA THR A 35 -2.06 -2.30 -0.31
C THR A 35 -1.56 -0.87 -0.11
N ALA A 36 -2.43 0.13 -0.29
CA ALA A 36 -2.11 1.52 0.00
C ALA A 36 -1.72 1.74 1.46
N CYS A 37 -2.34 1.00 2.38
CA CYS A 37 -2.03 1.04 3.79
C CYS A 37 -0.82 0.19 4.17
N LYS A 38 -0.23 -0.64 3.32
CA LYS A 38 0.90 -1.50 3.74
C LYS A 38 2.20 -0.72 3.92
N GLN A 39 3.11 -1.23 4.75
CA GLN A 39 4.47 -0.68 4.78
C GLN A 39 5.19 -0.90 3.45
N SER A 40 6.14 -0.02 3.13
CA SER A 40 6.89 -0.06 1.87
C SER A 40 7.63 -1.40 1.70
N GLY A 41 7.49 -2.03 0.54
CA GLY A 41 8.08 -3.33 0.21
C GLY A 41 7.19 -4.52 0.55
N GLN A 42 6.03 -4.31 1.20
CA GLN A 42 5.10 -5.38 1.58
C GLN A 42 3.90 -5.53 0.62
N ALA A 43 3.83 -4.75 -0.47
CA ALA A 43 2.70 -4.77 -1.39
C ALA A 43 2.33 -6.18 -1.89
N LEU A 44 3.36 -6.98 -2.25
CA LEU A 44 3.20 -8.34 -2.78
C LEU A 44 3.09 -9.41 -1.68
N GLU A 45 3.27 -9.06 -0.42
CA GLU A 45 3.10 -10.01 0.68
C GLU A 45 1.61 -10.28 0.94
N PHE A 46 1.17 -11.52 0.81
CA PHE A 46 -0.21 -11.94 1.09
C PHE A 46 -0.48 -12.10 2.60
N ARG A 47 0.05 -11.18 3.41
CA ARG A 47 -0.07 -11.19 4.86
C ARG A 47 -0.98 -10.05 5.31
N PHE A 48 -2.21 -10.39 5.64
CA PHE A 48 -3.22 -9.42 6.08
C PHE A 48 -3.34 -9.30 7.58
N LEU A 49 -2.97 -10.37 8.29
CA LEU A 49 -3.03 -10.46 9.73
C LEU A 49 -1.60 -10.59 10.29
N PRO A 50 -1.33 -9.99 11.45
CA PRO A 50 -0.06 -10.19 12.12
C PRO A 50 0.10 -11.64 12.54
N SER A 51 1.36 -12.08 12.64
CA SER A 51 1.64 -13.37 13.25
C SER A 51 1.34 -13.25 14.74
N ALA A 52 1.07 -14.36 15.42
CA ALA A 52 1.01 -14.32 16.88
C ALA A 52 2.40 -14.06 17.52
N TYR A 53 3.48 -14.31 16.77
CA TYR A 53 4.86 -14.23 17.25
C TYR A 53 5.77 -13.43 16.32
N ILE A 54 6.73 -12.69 16.88
CA ILE A 54 7.85 -12.08 16.16
C ILE A 54 9.02 -13.04 16.23
N GLU A 55 9.63 -13.33 15.09
CA GLU A 55 10.83 -14.16 14.99
C GLU A 55 12.07 -13.29 15.13
N SER A 56 12.96 -13.64 16.07
CA SER A 56 14.27 -13.02 16.21
C SER A 56 15.17 -13.39 15.02
N GLU A 57 16.27 -12.66 14.85
CA GLU A 57 17.30 -13.08 13.90
C GLU A 57 17.81 -14.49 14.21
N PRO A 58 18.10 -15.32 13.17
CA PRO A 58 18.62 -16.66 13.36
C PRO A 58 20.01 -16.63 14.02
N LYS A 59 20.17 -17.36 15.12
CA LYS A 59 21.44 -17.55 15.84
C LYS A 59 22.02 -18.93 15.52
N SER A 60 23.33 -19.02 15.29
CA SER A 60 24.05 -20.29 15.09
C SER A 60 24.53 -20.88 16.41
N VAL A 61 24.37 -22.19 16.57
CA VAL A 61 24.86 -22.91 17.75
C VAL A 61 26.34 -23.21 17.60
N ILE A 62 27.17 -22.73 18.52
CA ILE A 62 28.61 -23.07 18.58
C ILE A 62 28.78 -24.24 19.55
N SER A 63 29.41 -25.33 19.11
CA SER A 63 29.62 -26.55 19.93
C SER A 63 30.75 -26.35 20.96
N SER A 64 30.52 -26.73 22.22
CA SER A 64 31.58 -26.84 23.24
C SER A 64 32.24 -28.23 23.20
N GLN A 65 33.57 -28.31 23.35
CA GLN A 65 34.23 -29.58 23.65
C GLN A 65 33.73 -30.15 25.00
N GLU A 66 33.51 -31.47 25.08
CA GLU A 66 32.96 -32.15 26.26
C GLU A 66 33.65 -31.72 27.57
N GLY A 67 32.85 -31.24 28.52
CA GLY A 67 33.29 -30.87 29.87
C GLY A 67 33.91 -29.47 30.01
N LYS A 68 34.18 -28.75 28.93
CA LYS A 68 34.72 -27.38 29.00
C LYS A 68 33.67 -26.34 28.63
N ALA A 69 33.68 -25.22 29.34
CA ALA A 69 32.87 -24.07 29.05
C ALA A 69 33.46 -23.24 27.90
N PHE A 70 32.62 -22.51 27.18
CA PHE A 70 33.07 -21.34 26.44
C PHE A 70 32.25 -20.13 26.89
N VAL A 71 32.91 -18.97 26.89
CA VAL A 71 32.31 -17.72 27.36
C VAL A 71 32.28 -16.73 26.23
N ILE A 72 31.11 -16.16 25.98
CA ILE A 72 31.00 -14.95 25.17
C ILE A 72 31.03 -13.75 26.12
N PHE A 73 32.02 -12.88 25.90
CA PHE A 73 32.10 -11.59 26.55
C PHE A 73 31.56 -10.52 25.61
N GLU A 74 30.47 -9.88 26.02
CA GLU A 74 29.87 -8.76 25.33
C GLU A 74 30.12 -7.46 26.09
N TYR A 75 30.60 -6.45 25.39
CA TYR A 75 30.77 -5.09 25.90
C TYR A 75 29.85 -4.15 25.12
N ASP A 76 28.90 -3.53 25.83
CA ASP A 76 27.98 -2.53 25.28
C ASP A 76 28.49 -1.12 25.62
N PRO A 77 29.00 -0.35 24.64
CA PRO A 77 29.51 0.99 24.88
C PRO A 77 28.46 1.95 25.48
N THR A 78 27.16 1.72 25.25
CA THR A 78 26.09 2.62 25.71
C THR A 78 25.89 2.58 27.23
N LEU A 79 26.26 1.46 27.87
CA LEU A 79 26.19 1.29 29.32
C LEU A 79 27.35 1.96 30.06
N HIS A 80 28.36 2.43 29.33
CA HIS A 80 29.59 3.02 29.87
C HIS A 80 29.71 4.51 29.51
N THR A 81 28.82 5.32 30.09
CA THR A 81 28.74 6.78 29.85
C THR A 81 30.02 7.55 30.21
N SER A 82 30.91 6.96 31.02
CA SER A 82 32.20 7.53 31.42
C SER A 82 33.34 7.29 30.41
N ILE A 83 33.13 6.49 29.36
CA ILE A 83 34.14 6.16 28.33
C ILE A 83 33.53 6.34 26.92
N PRO A 84 33.35 7.58 26.44
CA PRO A 84 32.85 7.81 25.09
C PRO A 84 33.91 7.38 24.06
N GLY A 85 33.49 6.63 23.03
CA GLY A 85 34.34 6.29 21.88
C GLY A 85 35.31 5.13 22.10
N ALA A 86 34.78 3.93 22.37
CA ALA A 86 35.58 2.71 22.32
C ALA A 86 36.03 2.42 20.88
N THR A 87 37.34 2.52 20.61
CA THR A 87 37.94 2.15 19.31
C THR A 87 38.57 0.77 19.37
N ARG A 88 38.92 0.30 20.57
CA ARG A 88 39.50 -1.02 20.82
C ARG A 88 39.07 -1.51 22.20
N VAL A 89 38.58 -2.74 22.26
CA VAL A 89 38.14 -3.38 23.50
C VAL A 89 38.78 -4.78 23.60
N SER A 90 39.32 -5.12 24.76
CA SER A 90 39.76 -6.48 25.11
C SER A 90 39.19 -6.88 26.46
N VAL A 91 39.20 -8.18 26.75
CA VAL A 91 38.82 -8.71 28.05
C VAL A 91 40.02 -9.37 28.73
N ALA A 92 40.24 -9.01 30.00
CA ALA A 92 41.33 -9.53 30.81
C ALA A 92 40.79 -10.04 32.15
N GLY A 93 41.30 -11.19 32.58
CA GLY A 93 40.85 -11.86 33.81
C GLY A 93 41.75 -13.04 34.17
N GLU A 94 41.32 -13.81 35.17
CA GLU A 94 42.10 -14.96 35.67
C GLU A 94 42.40 -15.99 34.57
N PHE A 95 41.49 -16.16 33.61
CA PHE A 95 41.63 -17.09 32.48
C PHE A 95 42.71 -16.72 31.46
N ASN A 96 43.20 -15.49 31.46
CA ASN A 96 44.31 -15.06 30.60
C ASN A 96 45.43 -14.35 31.39
N SER A 97 45.51 -14.62 32.69
CA SER A 97 46.50 -14.01 33.60
C SER A 97 46.48 -12.47 33.55
N TRP A 98 45.29 -11.88 33.43
CA TRP A 98 45.07 -10.43 33.37
C TRP A 98 45.81 -9.72 32.21
N ASN A 99 46.09 -10.44 31.12
CA ASN A 99 46.76 -9.88 29.95
C ASN A 99 45.82 -8.94 29.17
N LYS A 100 46.08 -7.64 29.24
CA LYS A 100 45.30 -6.59 28.55
C LYS A 100 45.32 -6.66 27.02
N GLY A 101 46.31 -7.31 26.42
CA GLY A 101 46.43 -7.46 24.97
C GLY A 101 45.81 -8.74 24.42
N ALA A 102 45.44 -9.68 25.30
CA ALA A 102 44.80 -10.93 24.93
C ALA A 102 43.29 -10.75 24.74
N ASN A 103 42.66 -11.64 23.96
CA ASN A 103 41.20 -11.69 23.75
C ASN A 103 40.60 -10.35 23.32
N LEU A 104 41.05 -9.85 22.16
CA LEU A 104 40.49 -8.66 21.53
C LEU A 104 39.05 -8.93 21.07
N LEU A 105 38.15 -8.02 21.41
CA LEU A 105 36.77 -8.06 20.95
C LEU A 105 36.69 -7.50 19.53
N TYR A 106 35.84 -8.11 18.70
CA TYR A 106 35.45 -7.58 17.40
C TYR A 106 34.08 -6.89 17.51
N ARG A 107 33.76 -6.04 16.55
CA ARG A 107 32.50 -5.28 16.55
C ARG A 107 31.41 -6.07 15.85
N ASP A 108 30.28 -6.27 16.53
CA ASP A 108 29.06 -6.88 15.99
C ASP A 108 27.89 -5.90 16.22
N GLY A 109 27.48 -5.21 15.15
CA GLY A 109 26.55 -4.10 15.24
C GLY A 109 27.03 -2.97 16.18
N ASN A 110 26.27 -2.74 17.26
CA ASN A 110 26.55 -1.73 18.28
C ASN A 110 27.32 -2.25 19.50
N VAL A 111 27.58 -3.55 19.58
CA VAL A 111 28.27 -4.19 20.71
C VAL A 111 29.64 -4.73 20.28
N TRP A 112 30.53 -4.91 21.25
CA TRP A 112 31.81 -5.58 21.09
C TRP A 112 31.69 -6.99 21.65
N ILE A 113 32.21 -7.98 20.93
CA ILE A 113 32.07 -9.39 21.29
C ILE A 113 33.41 -10.11 21.16
N THR A 114 33.71 -11.00 22.11
CA THR A 114 34.75 -12.03 21.94
C THR A 114 34.28 -13.35 22.53
N LEU A 115 34.73 -14.44 21.91
CA LEU A 115 34.50 -15.79 22.40
C LEU A 115 35.81 -16.33 22.98
N ILE A 116 35.77 -16.81 24.22
CA ILE A 116 36.86 -17.53 24.85
C ILE A 116 36.47 -19.01 24.95
N PRO A 117 37.06 -19.89 24.12
CA PRO A 117 36.73 -21.30 24.13
C PRO A 117 37.47 -22.05 25.25
N ASN A 118 36.94 -23.21 25.64
CA ASN A 118 37.63 -24.23 26.42
C ASN A 118 38.08 -23.83 27.84
N LEU A 119 37.33 -22.97 28.52
CA LEU A 119 37.54 -22.65 29.94
C LEU A 119 37.04 -23.78 30.84
N ALA A 120 37.79 -24.09 31.90
CA ALA A 120 37.33 -25.08 32.88
C ALA A 120 36.13 -24.51 33.67
N PRO A 121 35.18 -25.34 34.13
CA PRO A 121 34.17 -24.91 35.09
C PRO A 121 34.82 -24.35 36.35
N GLY A 122 34.34 -23.21 36.85
CA GLY A 122 34.96 -22.50 37.95
C GLY A 122 34.51 -21.05 38.07
N ARG A 123 34.88 -20.39 39.15
CA ARG A 123 34.66 -18.94 39.33
C ARG A 123 35.85 -18.20 38.73
N TYR A 124 35.57 -17.20 37.90
CA TYR A 124 36.58 -16.37 37.25
C TYR A 124 36.28 -14.89 37.47
N GLU A 125 37.31 -14.12 37.81
CA GLU A 125 37.27 -12.65 37.83
C GLU A 125 37.80 -12.06 36.52
N TYR A 126 37.16 -11.00 36.05
CA TYR A 126 37.51 -10.31 34.81
C TYR A 126 37.12 -8.83 34.79
N LYS A 127 37.69 -8.10 33.83
CA LYS A 127 37.40 -6.71 33.46
C LYS A 127 37.56 -6.50 31.96
N PHE A 128 36.91 -5.46 31.45
CA PHE A 128 37.19 -4.95 30.12
C PHE A 128 38.30 -3.91 30.15
N VAL A 129 39.14 -3.93 29.11
CA VAL A 129 40.15 -2.91 28.85
C VAL A 129 39.76 -2.18 27.57
N VAL A 130 39.43 -0.90 27.70
CA VAL A 130 39.01 -0.03 26.60
C VAL A 130 40.15 0.93 26.25
N ASN A 131 40.44 1.06 24.95
CA ASN A 131 41.49 1.93 24.41
C ASN A 131 42.85 1.72 25.12
N ASP A 132 43.21 0.44 25.31
CA ASP A 132 44.50 -0.08 25.83
C ASP A 132 44.88 0.22 27.30
N ASN A 133 44.22 1.19 27.96
CA ASN A 133 44.59 1.60 29.33
C ASN A 133 43.41 1.86 30.28
N ARG A 134 42.15 1.83 29.83
CA ARG A 134 40.99 2.06 30.72
C ARG A 134 40.36 0.75 31.15
N TRP A 135 40.55 0.39 32.41
CA TRP A 135 39.89 -0.76 33.01
C TRP A 135 38.48 -0.41 33.44
N THR A 136 37.52 -1.25 33.09
CA THR A 136 36.13 -1.06 33.48
C THR A 136 35.50 -2.39 33.84
N GLN A 137 34.73 -2.39 34.92
CA GLN A 137 33.86 -3.52 35.25
C GLN A 137 32.78 -3.66 34.20
N ASP A 138 32.36 -4.88 33.92
CA ASP A 138 31.15 -5.13 33.15
C ASP A 138 29.92 -4.57 33.88
N GLN A 139 29.33 -3.51 33.33
CA GLN A 139 28.12 -2.89 33.89
C GLN A 139 26.87 -3.73 33.65
N SER A 140 26.91 -4.65 32.68
CA SER A 140 25.82 -5.59 32.42
C SER A 140 25.83 -6.78 33.37
N ASN A 141 26.94 -7.04 34.08
CA ASN A 141 27.06 -8.14 35.02
C ASN A 141 26.74 -7.71 36.48
N PHE A 142 25.72 -8.33 37.07
CA PHE A 142 25.34 -8.09 38.46
C PHE A 142 26.25 -8.78 39.48
N SER A 143 27.00 -9.81 39.09
CA SER A 143 27.94 -10.50 39.97
C SER A 143 29.29 -9.78 40.00
N LYS A 144 29.60 -9.17 41.14
CA LYS A 144 30.83 -8.39 41.35
C LYS A 144 31.51 -8.84 42.63
N ASP A 145 32.84 -8.84 42.63
CA ASP A 145 33.64 -9.02 43.83
C ASP A 145 34.68 -7.91 43.89
N SER A 146 34.59 -7.09 44.93
CA SER A 146 35.37 -5.87 45.10
C SER A 146 35.32 -5.00 43.82
N ASP A 147 36.46 -4.83 43.16
CA ASP A 147 36.61 -4.03 41.95
C ASP A 147 36.48 -4.85 40.65
N ASN A 148 36.25 -6.17 40.71
CA ASN A 148 36.19 -7.04 39.52
C ASN A 148 34.77 -7.55 39.21
N SER A 149 34.50 -7.83 37.93
CA SER A 149 33.30 -8.56 37.51
C SER A 149 33.56 -10.06 37.65
N VAL A 150 32.57 -10.80 38.14
CA VAL A 150 32.71 -12.24 38.42
C VAL A 150 31.81 -13.03 37.49
N ILE A 151 32.36 -14.08 36.90
CA ILE A 151 31.57 -15.08 36.18
C ILE A 151 31.77 -16.46 36.81
N VAL A 152 30.69 -17.21 36.99
CA VAL A 152 30.75 -18.59 37.49
C VAL A 152 30.42 -19.53 36.35
N LEU A 153 31.45 -20.20 35.83
CA LEU A 153 31.36 -21.10 34.69
C LEU A 153 30.88 -22.48 35.14
N LYS A 154 29.82 -22.95 34.49
CA LYS A 154 29.37 -24.34 34.52
C LYS A 154 29.74 -25.02 33.19
N PRO A 155 29.83 -26.36 33.12
CA PRO A 155 30.08 -27.04 31.85
C PRO A 155 29.09 -26.58 30.76
N GLY A 156 29.57 -26.01 29.65
CA GLY A 156 28.72 -25.51 28.56
C GLY A 156 28.88 -24.04 28.15
N PHE A 157 27.83 -23.50 27.52
CA PHE A 157 27.76 -22.08 27.15
C PHE A 157 27.56 -21.21 28.40
N ASN A 158 28.42 -20.22 28.59
CA ASN A 158 28.24 -19.18 29.60
C ASN A 158 28.39 -17.80 28.93
N SER A 159 27.72 -16.79 29.48
CA SER A 159 27.86 -15.39 29.02
C SER A 159 28.12 -14.51 30.23
N ASN A 160 28.82 -13.39 29.99
CA ASN A 160 29.09 -12.36 30.99
C ASN A 160 27.86 -11.50 31.33
N LYS A 161 26.84 -11.52 30.48
CA LYS A 161 25.52 -10.98 30.79
C LYS A 161 24.78 -11.90 31.77
N PRO A 162 23.79 -11.39 32.53
CA PRO A 162 22.82 -12.27 33.20
C PRO A 162 22.32 -13.21 32.10
N LEU A 163 22.33 -14.54 32.31
CA LEU A 163 21.93 -15.52 31.28
C LEU A 163 20.50 -15.21 30.80
N SER A 164 20.36 -14.25 29.90
CA SER A 164 19.07 -13.82 29.39
C SER A 164 18.70 -14.70 28.22
N ASP A 165 19.69 -15.22 27.48
CA ASP A 165 19.52 -16.22 26.43
C ASP A 165 20.70 -17.23 26.43
N ALA A 166 20.72 -18.22 27.32
CA ALA A 166 21.67 -19.33 27.20
C ALA A 166 21.05 -20.46 26.39
N THR A 167 21.66 -20.78 25.25
CA THR A 167 21.30 -21.96 24.45
C THR A 167 22.53 -22.85 24.37
N GLN A 168 22.46 -24.00 25.04
CA GLN A 168 23.56 -24.95 25.08
C GLN A 168 23.22 -26.18 24.23
N ARG A 169 24.17 -26.63 23.41
CA ARG A 169 24.08 -27.96 22.83
C ARG A 169 24.54 -29.01 23.83
N ILE A 170 23.70 -30.01 24.10
CA ILE A 170 24.03 -31.19 24.89
C ILE A 170 23.73 -32.41 24.02
N GLY A 171 24.77 -33.03 23.47
CA GLY A 171 24.62 -34.12 22.49
C GLY A 171 23.83 -33.68 21.25
N ASN A 172 22.68 -34.32 21.03
CA ASN A 172 21.76 -34.04 19.92
C ASN A 172 20.59 -33.11 20.30
N GLU A 173 20.68 -32.40 21.42
CA GLU A 173 19.64 -31.46 21.86
C GLU A 173 20.20 -30.05 22.10
N LEU A 174 19.38 -29.04 21.82
CA LEU A 174 19.56 -27.67 22.30
C LEU A 174 18.73 -27.46 23.55
N VAL A 175 19.42 -27.04 24.61
CA VAL A 175 18.82 -26.68 25.88
C VAL A 175 18.74 -25.15 25.95
N PHE A 176 17.51 -24.64 26.00
CA PHE A 176 17.21 -23.23 26.13
C PHE A 176 17.04 -22.87 27.60
N LYS A 177 17.63 -21.73 28.00
CA LYS A 177 17.34 -21.02 29.25
C LYS A 177 17.32 -19.53 28.96
N ILE A 178 16.12 -18.94 28.89
CA ILE A 178 15.89 -17.56 28.42
C ILE A 178 15.14 -16.75 29.49
N LEU A 179 15.71 -15.67 30.01
CA LEU A 179 15.04 -14.78 30.95
C LEU A 179 14.14 -13.78 30.20
N ARG A 180 12.82 -13.91 30.35
CA ARG A 180 11.83 -12.94 29.86
C ARG A 180 10.72 -12.79 30.90
N PRO A 181 10.93 -12.01 31.97
CA PRO A 181 10.00 -11.94 33.10
C PRO A 181 8.60 -11.49 32.68
N GLU A 182 8.53 -10.58 31.71
CA GLU A 182 7.29 -9.98 31.21
C GLU A 182 6.58 -10.81 30.13
N ALA A 183 7.27 -11.77 29.49
CA ALA A 183 6.68 -12.58 28.43
C ALA A 183 5.72 -13.64 29.00
N LEU A 184 4.55 -13.78 28.37
CA LEU A 184 3.54 -14.79 28.75
C LEU A 184 3.87 -16.18 28.23
N SER A 185 4.43 -16.26 27.03
CA SER A 185 4.87 -17.49 26.37
C SER A 185 6.11 -17.20 25.55
N LEU A 186 6.87 -18.24 25.19
CA LEU A 186 8.03 -18.13 24.32
C LEU A 186 8.19 -19.45 23.57
N GLN A 187 8.59 -19.39 22.31
CA GLN A 187 8.84 -20.60 21.51
C GLN A 187 10.22 -20.50 20.84
N ALA A 188 10.89 -21.64 20.68
CA ALA A 188 12.11 -21.74 19.90
C ALA A 188 11.78 -22.37 18.55
N LYS A 189 12.22 -21.74 17.45
CA LYS A 189 12.16 -22.32 16.12
C LYS A 189 13.54 -22.83 15.74
N VAL A 190 13.65 -24.14 15.53
CA VAL A 190 14.91 -24.84 15.26
C VAL A 190 14.72 -25.65 13.99
N GLU A 191 15.59 -25.46 13.00
CA GLU A 191 15.52 -26.16 11.69
C GLU A 191 14.10 -26.09 11.05
N GLY A 192 13.39 -24.98 11.24
CA GLY A 192 12.05 -24.74 10.69
C GLY A 192 10.88 -25.32 11.51
N LYS A 193 11.14 -26.05 12.60
CA LYS A 193 10.12 -26.55 13.52
C LYS A 193 10.05 -25.72 14.79
N THR A 194 8.85 -25.53 15.32
CA THR A 194 8.61 -24.69 16.50
C THR A 194 8.34 -25.52 17.75
N TYR A 195 8.98 -25.14 18.85
CA TYR A 195 8.94 -25.83 20.15
C TYR A 195 8.59 -24.82 21.25
N PRO A 196 7.51 -25.02 22.03
CA PRO A 196 7.19 -24.14 23.14
C PRO A 196 8.21 -24.29 24.27
N LEU A 197 8.53 -23.20 24.95
CA LEU A 197 9.37 -23.20 26.15
C LEU A 197 8.52 -23.01 27.41
N GLU A 198 8.89 -23.66 28.49
CA GLU A 198 8.19 -23.65 29.78
C GLU A 198 8.73 -22.54 30.68
N LYS A 199 7.84 -21.70 31.23
CA LYS A 199 8.21 -20.61 32.14
C LYS A 199 8.28 -21.09 33.58
N ASP A 200 9.39 -20.83 34.27
CA ASP A 200 9.53 -21.06 35.70
C ASP A 200 9.02 -19.88 36.55
N LYS A 201 9.05 -20.05 37.88
CA LYS A 201 8.61 -19.04 38.84
C LYS A 201 9.52 -17.80 38.91
N GLU A 202 10.75 -17.91 38.43
CA GLU A 202 11.76 -16.85 38.43
C GLU A 202 11.75 -16.04 37.12
N GLY A 203 10.91 -16.44 36.15
CA GLY A 203 10.74 -15.75 34.87
C GLY A 203 11.64 -16.27 33.74
N TYR A 204 12.33 -17.40 33.93
CA TYR A 204 13.09 -18.07 32.89
C TYR A 204 12.22 -19.05 32.10
N PHE A 205 12.44 -19.09 30.79
CA PHE A 205 11.89 -20.05 29.86
C PHE A 205 12.91 -21.15 29.59
N HIS A 206 12.49 -22.40 29.75
CA HIS A 206 13.31 -23.59 29.56
C HIS A 206 12.74 -24.51 28.50
N GLY A 207 13.60 -25.22 27.78
CA GLY A 207 13.15 -26.28 26.88
C GLY A 207 14.31 -27.04 26.25
N ARG A 208 14.06 -28.28 25.86
CA ARG A 208 15.02 -29.13 25.16
C ARG A 208 14.49 -29.47 23.78
N VAL A 209 15.28 -29.21 22.75
CA VAL A 209 14.88 -29.35 21.35
C VAL A 209 15.88 -30.23 20.62
N PRO A 210 15.45 -31.33 19.97
CA PRO A 210 16.36 -32.19 19.21
C PRO A 210 16.88 -31.50 17.94
N VAL A 211 18.13 -31.80 17.58
CA VAL A 211 18.86 -31.20 16.46
C VAL A 211 19.63 -32.26 15.68
N GLN A 212 19.63 -32.15 14.34
CA GLN A 212 20.21 -33.17 13.46
C GLN A 212 21.56 -32.77 12.84
N GLY A 213 21.89 -31.48 12.73
CA GLY A 213 23.18 -30.99 12.16
C GLY A 213 24.13 -30.36 13.18
N GLU A 214 25.43 -30.27 12.87
CA GLU A 214 26.43 -29.55 13.70
C GLU A 214 26.18 -28.02 13.72
N ASN A 215 25.74 -27.46 12.59
CA ASN A 215 25.50 -26.02 12.39
C ASN A 215 24.01 -25.66 12.50
N ALA A 216 23.35 -26.12 13.55
CA ALA A 216 21.94 -25.81 13.74
C ALA A 216 21.71 -24.33 14.01
N GLN A 217 20.71 -23.77 13.36
CA GLN A 217 20.24 -22.41 13.62
C GLN A 217 18.94 -22.46 14.41
N TYR A 218 18.81 -21.50 15.33
CA TYR A 218 17.58 -21.27 16.07
C TYR A 218 17.18 -19.81 16.05
N SER A 219 15.88 -19.56 16.09
CA SER A 219 15.29 -18.25 16.33
C SER A 219 14.29 -18.33 17.48
N ILE A 220 14.10 -17.22 18.17
CA ILE A 220 13.14 -17.10 19.26
C ILE A 220 11.89 -16.41 18.73
N LEU A 221 10.74 -17.01 19.04
CA LEU A 221 9.42 -16.52 18.73
C LEU A 221 8.83 -15.91 19.99
N GLU A 222 8.82 -14.57 20.03
CA GLU A 222 8.24 -13.81 21.14
C GLU A 222 6.79 -13.44 20.80
N PRO A 223 5.83 -13.59 21.73
CA PRO A 223 4.43 -13.26 21.49
C PRO A 223 4.31 -11.76 21.22
N GLN A 224 3.59 -11.41 20.16
CA GLN A 224 3.30 -10.01 19.85
C GLN A 224 1.83 -9.69 20.07
N SER A 225 1.57 -8.47 20.51
CA SER A 225 0.21 -7.94 20.54
C SER A 225 -0.36 -7.87 19.13
N PHE A 226 -1.63 -8.26 18.97
CA PHE A 226 -2.35 -8.15 17.70
C PHE A 226 -2.27 -6.73 17.14
N TRP A 227 -2.47 -5.71 17.99
CA TRP A 227 -2.46 -4.32 17.56
C TRP A 227 -1.07 -3.81 17.17
N GLU A 228 -0.02 -4.28 17.83
CA GLU A 228 1.36 -3.93 17.46
C GLU A 228 1.76 -4.57 16.15
N GLY A 229 1.42 -5.85 15.95
CA GLY A 229 1.64 -6.52 14.68
C GLY A 229 0.86 -5.86 13.52
N MET A 230 -0.38 -5.41 13.76
CA MET A 230 -1.14 -4.66 12.77
C MET A 230 -0.45 -3.35 12.37
N LYS A 231 0.14 -2.60 13.32
CA LYS A 231 0.93 -1.38 13.02
C LYS A 231 2.21 -1.66 12.23
N LYS A 232 2.77 -2.88 12.34
CA LYS A 232 3.91 -3.32 11.53
C LYS A 232 3.54 -3.68 10.10
N ILE A 233 2.27 -4.01 9.84
CA ILE A 233 1.77 -4.31 8.50
C ILE A 233 1.21 -3.04 7.86
N TYR A 234 0.41 -2.27 8.61
CA TYR A 234 -0.34 -1.13 8.09
C TYR A 234 0.10 0.22 8.66
N THR A 235 0.14 1.21 7.80
CA THR A 235 0.55 2.60 8.03
C THR A 235 -0.21 3.55 7.09
N PHE A 236 -0.40 4.79 7.50
CA PHE A 236 -0.92 5.85 6.64
C PHE A 236 0.18 6.66 5.94
N SER A 237 1.46 6.33 6.18
CA SER A 237 2.60 7.09 5.65
C SER A 237 2.61 7.20 4.13
N ASN A 238 2.05 6.23 3.39
CA ASN A 238 2.04 6.31 1.92
C ASN A 238 1.13 7.41 1.41
N PHE A 239 -0.01 7.66 2.08
CA PHE A 239 -0.90 8.77 1.73
C PHE A 239 -0.22 10.12 1.97
N GLU A 240 0.46 10.26 3.10
CA GLU A 240 1.24 11.46 3.42
C GLU A 240 2.37 11.68 2.41
N LYS A 241 3.14 10.63 2.09
CA LYS A 241 4.19 10.68 1.06
C LYS A 241 3.63 11.10 -0.29
N VAL A 242 2.51 10.56 -0.73
CA VAL A 242 1.88 10.93 -2.00
C VAL A 242 1.51 12.41 -2.05
N LEU A 243 0.98 12.96 -0.95
CA LEU A 243 0.55 14.37 -0.89
C LEU A 243 1.72 15.35 -0.77
N ASN A 244 2.80 14.96 -0.09
CA ASN A 244 3.92 15.84 0.26
C ASN A 244 5.20 15.62 -0.58
N ASN A 245 5.18 14.70 -1.56
CA ASN A 245 6.33 14.43 -2.40
C ASN A 245 6.56 15.56 -3.43
N SER A 246 7.72 16.22 -3.37
CA SER A 246 8.10 17.28 -4.32
C SER A 246 8.31 16.78 -5.75
N ASP A 247 8.80 15.54 -5.91
CA ASP A 247 9.05 14.92 -7.21
C ASP A 247 7.76 14.43 -7.86
N PHE A 248 6.70 14.33 -7.07
CA PHE A 248 5.37 13.93 -7.49
C PHE A 248 4.33 14.95 -7.03
N PRO A 249 4.17 16.09 -7.75
CA PRO A 249 3.23 17.15 -7.39
C PRO A 249 1.76 16.70 -7.59
N PHE A 250 1.29 15.85 -6.69
CA PHE A 250 0.00 15.16 -6.77
C PHE A 250 -1.16 16.15 -6.92
N GLY A 251 -1.16 17.23 -6.13
CA GLY A 251 -2.23 18.25 -6.18
C GLY A 251 -2.37 18.88 -7.56
N THR A 252 -1.24 19.16 -8.23
CA THR A 252 -1.24 19.68 -9.61
C THR A 252 -1.78 18.65 -10.59
N PHE A 253 -1.34 17.39 -10.51
CA PHE A 253 -1.84 16.34 -11.41
C PHE A 253 -3.34 16.06 -11.21
N PHE A 254 -3.81 16.08 -9.96
CA PHE A 254 -5.21 15.94 -9.61
C PHE A 254 -6.03 17.09 -10.19
N LEU A 255 -5.58 18.34 -10.03
CA LEU A 255 -6.25 19.52 -10.57
C LEU A 255 -6.28 19.50 -12.11
N ASN A 256 -5.17 19.15 -12.76
CA ASN A 256 -5.09 19.01 -14.21
C ASN A 256 -6.09 17.98 -14.73
N SER A 257 -6.16 16.81 -14.08
CA SER A 257 -7.17 15.78 -14.39
C SER A 257 -8.59 16.32 -14.26
N LEU A 258 -8.87 17.09 -13.21
CA LEU A 258 -10.19 17.66 -12.98
C LEU A 258 -10.56 18.67 -14.06
N ILE A 259 -9.63 19.55 -14.42
CA ILE A 259 -9.81 20.55 -15.48
C ILE A 259 -10.04 19.87 -16.83
N VAL A 260 -9.21 18.88 -17.19
CA VAL A 260 -9.32 18.17 -18.47
C VAL A 260 -10.62 17.37 -18.54
N ALA A 261 -10.95 16.60 -17.50
CA ALA A 261 -12.14 15.76 -17.50
C ALA A 261 -13.43 16.57 -17.45
N ALA A 262 -13.52 17.57 -16.55
CA ALA A 262 -14.69 18.42 -16.45
C ALA A 262 -14.83 19.34 -17.67
N GLY A 263 -13.74 19.94 -18.15
CA GLY A 263 -13.74 20.80 -19.33
C GLY A 263 -14.21 20.06 -20.58
N THR A 264 -13.68 18.85 -20.81
CA THR A 264 -14.14 17.99 -21.91
C THR A 264 -15.60 17.60 -21.74
N ALA A 265 -16.02 17.17 -20.55
CA ALA A 265 -17.40 16.76 -20.31
C ALA A 265 -18.41 17.90 -20.49
N LEU A 266 -18.14 19.10 -19.94
CA LEU A 266 -19.01 20.27 -20.10
C LEU A 266 -19.13 20.69 -21.56
N ALA A 267 -17.99 20.82 -22.26
CA ALA A 267 -17.98 21.23 -23.66
C ALA A 267 -18.65 20.18 -24.56
N THR A 268 -18.41 18.89 -24.30
CA THR A 268 -19.06 17.79 -25.02
C THR A 268 -20.57 17.81 -24.81
N VAL A 269 -21.04 17.94 -23.57
CA VAL A 269 -22.47 18.02 -23.27
C VAL A 269 -23.09 19.20 -23.99
N LEU A 270 -22.50 20.39 -23.90
CA LEU A 270 -23.02 21.57 -24.57
C LEU A 270 -23.15 21.37 -26.09
N LEU A 271 -22.06 20.91 -26.74
CA LEU A 271 -22.03 20.71 -28.18
C LEU A 271 -23.00 19.60 -28.63
N CYS A 272 -23.04 18.49 -27.90
CA CYS A 272 -23.97 17.39 -28.17
C CYS A 272 -25.42 17.81 -27.93
N THR A 273 -25.73 18.66 -26.94
CA THR A 273 -27.11 19.12 -26.70
C THR A 273 -27.56 20.02 -27.84
N MET A 274 -26.69 20.94 -28.29
CA MET A 274 -26.97 21.81 -29.43
C MET A 274 -27.19 21.01 -30.71
N ALA A 275 -26.28 20.08 -31.01
CA ALA A 275 -26.38 19.25 -32.21
C ALA A 275 -27.56 18.26 -32.10
N GLY A 276 -27.78 17.65 -30.94
CA GLY A 276 -28.91 16.77 -30.66
C GLY A 276 -30.24 17.48 -30.84
N TYR A 277 -30.35 18.72 -30.36
CA TYR A 277 -31.53 19.56 -30.59
C TYR A 277 -31.77 19.82 -32.09
N ALA A 278 -30.73 20.20 -32.83
CA ALA A 278 -30.85 20.42 -34.27
C ALA A 278 -31.29 19.14 -35.00
N PHE A 279 -30.63 18.00 -34.74
CA PHE A 279 -30.95 16.71 -35.37
C PHE A 279 -32.25 16.07 -34.87
N ALA A 280 -32.79 16.48 -33.72
CA ALA A 280 -34.10 16.03 -33.27
C ALA A 280 -35.21 16.91 -33.86
N LYS A 281 -35.18 18.22 -33.58
CA LYS A 281 -36.32 19.13 -33.76
C LYS A 281 -36.25 20.04 -34.99
N LYS A 282 -35.07 20.28 -35.57
CA LYS A 282 -34.96 21.15 -36.77
C LYS A 282 -35.03 20.35 -38.06
N GLN A 283 -35.56 20.97 -39.11
CA GLN A 283 -35.59 20.43 -40.46
C GLN A 283 -34.51 21.13 -41.28
N PHE A 284 -33.63 20.37 -41.93
CA PHE A 284 -32.60 20.89 -42.81
C PHE A 284 -32.22 19.85 -43.86
N PHE A 285 -31.62 20.31 -44.95
CA PHE A 285 -31.23 19.47 -46.08
C PHE A 285 -30.30 18.32 -45.64
N MET A 286 -30.57 17.10 -46.12
CA MET A 286 -29.79 15.88 -45.81
C MET A 286 -29.69 15.46 -44.34
N LYS A 287 -30.59 15.94 -43.46
CA LYS A 287 -30.60 15.60 -42.01
C LYS A 287 -30.42 14.10 -41.72
N LYS A 288 -31.17 13.22 -42.40
CA LYS A 288 -31.11 11.76 -42.16
C LYS A 288 -29.79 11.15 -42.63
N GLN A 289 -29.29 11.59 -43.78
CA GLN A 289 -28.06 11.10 -44.40
C GLN A 289 -26.83 11.55 -43.60
N LEU A 290 -26.78 12.83 -43.21
CA LEU A 290 -25.72 13.37 -42.34
C LEU A 290 -25.68 12.64 -40.99
N PHE A 291 -26.85 12.39 -40.38
CA PHE A 291 -26.91 11.63 -39.14
C PHE A 291 -26.42 10.18 -39.34
N GLY A 292 -26.82 9.52 -40.43
CA GLY A 292 -26.36 8.17 -40.77
C GLY A 292 -24.84 8.09 -40.99
N ILE A 293 -24.26 9.07 -41.67
CA ILE A 293 -22.80 9.17 -41.86
C ILE A 293 -22.11 9.32 -40.49
N LEU A 294 -22.59 10.22 -39.63
CA LEU A 294 -22.04 10.38 -38.30
C LEU A 294 -22.07 9.07 -37.52
N LEU A 295 -23.20 8.36 -37.50
CA LEU A 295 -23.31 7.06 -36.81
C LEU A 295 -22.36 6.00 -37.38
N SER A 296 -22.14 5.97 -38.69
CA SER A 296 -21.23 5.00 -39.31
C SER A 296 -19.79 5.14 -38.80
N THR A 297 -19.36 6.35 -38.38
CA THR A 297 -18.02 6.56 -37.82
C THR A 297 -17.81 5.84 -36.50
N MET A 298 -18.86 5.51 -35.75
CA MET A 298 -18.77 4.76 -34.50
C MET A 298 -18.33 3.30 -34.71
N MET A 299 -18.43 2.78 -35.95
CA MET A 299 -17.93 1.45 -36.29
C MET A 299 -16.39 1.42 -36.39
N ILE A 300 -15.75 2.59 -36.51
CA ILE A 300 -14.30 2.69 -36.63
C ILE A 300 -13.69 2.73 -35.22
N PRO A 301 -12.75 1.83 -34.89
CA PRO A 301 -12.05 1.86 -33.62
C PRO A 301 -11.30 3.19 -33.39
N GLY A 302 -11.58 3.85 -32.27
CA GLY A 302 -11.01 5.18 -31.97
C GLY A 302 -9.48 5.24 -31.99
N MET A 303 -8.80 4.14 -31.68
CA MET A 303 -7.34 4.01 -31.69
C MET A 303 -6.71 4.30 -33.06
N ILE A 304 -7.43 4.06 -34.16
CA ILE A 304 -6.93 4.33 -35.52
C ILE A 304 -6.71 5.83 -35.73
N PHE A 305 -7.53 6.68 -35.11
CA PHE A 305 -7.42 8.13 -35.22
C PHE A 305 -6.31 8.72 -34.35
N MET A 306 -5.69 7.94 -33.46
CA MET A 306 -4.74 8.46 -32.47
C MET A 306 -3.49 9.08 -33.12
N VAL A 307 -2.90 8.40 -34.10
CA VAL A 307 -1.71 8.90 -34.82
C VAL A 307 -2.00 10.19 -35.60
N PRO A 308 -3.03 10.25 -36.48
CA PRO A 308 -3.32 11.50 -37.19
C PRO A 308 -3.78 12.63 -36.24
N GLN A 309 -4.51 12.31 -35.18
CA GLN A 309 -4.91 13.29 -34.17
C GLN A 309 -3.70 13.88 -33.44
N PHE A 310 -2.72 13.05 -33.06
CA PHE A 310 -1.47 13.52 -32.48
C PHE A 310 -0.69 14.41 -33.44
N ALA A 311 -0.59 14.01 -34.72
CA ALA A 311 0.10 14.81 -35.73
C ALA A 311 -0.52 16.20 -35.89
N LEU A 312 -1.86 16.32 -35.85
CA LEU A 312 -2.57 17.60 -35.87
C LEU A 312 -2.27 18.45 -34.64
N VAL A 313 -2.35 17.86 -33.44
CA VAL A 313 -2.07 18.55 -32.18
C VAL A 313 -0.62 19.04 -32.11
N ASN A 314 0.33 18.23 -32.59
CA ASN A 314 1.72 18.62 -32.71
C ASN A 314 1.90 19.77 -33.72
N LYS A 315 1.26 19.67 -34.90
CA LYS A 315 1.30 20.73 -35.92
C LYS A 315 0.70 22.06 -35.44
N PHE A 316 -0.32 22.00 -34.59
CA PHE A 316 -0.92 23.19 -33.96
C PHE A 316 -0.11 23.72 -32.77
N GLY A 317 0.96 23.04 -32.34
CA GLY A 317 1.74 23.43 -31.17
C GLY A 317 0.97 23.27 -29.85
N TRP A 318 0.04 22.31 -29.78
CA TRP A 318 -0.82 22.08 -28.62
C TRP A 318 -0.28 21.01 -27.65
N ILE A 319 0.94 20.53 -27.88
CA ILE A 319 1.64 19.63 -26.94
C ILE A 319 1.87 20.37 -25.61
N ASN A 320 1.70 19.67 -24.48
CA ASN A 320 1.78 20.26 -23.13
C ASN A 320 0.76 21.38 -22.87
N THR A 321 -0.49 21.24 -23.35
CA THR A 321 -1.52 22.26 -23.14
C THR A 321 -2.90 21.65 -22.87
N TYR A 322 -3.76 22.38 -22.16
CA TYR A 322 -5.15 21.95 -21.94
C TYR A 322 -5.94 21.76 -23.24
N GLN A 323 -5.78 22.66 -24.23
CA GLN A 323 -6.48 22.51 -25.50
C GLN A 323 -6.08 21.24 -26.26
N GLY A 324 -4.80 20.84 -26.23
CA GLY A 324 -4.35 19.58 -26.82
C GLY A 324 -4.94 18.35 -26.14
N MET A 325 -5.26 18.47 -24.86
CA MET A 325 -5.88 17.40 -24.06
C MET A 325 -7.41 17.35 -24.24
N ILE A 326 -8.07 18.51 -24.40
CA ILE A 326 -9.53 18.64 -24.38
C ILE A 326 -10.14 18.62 -25.80
N VAL A 327 -9.67 19.49 -26.69
CA VAL A 327 -10.33 19.79 -27.98
C VAL A 327 -10.53 18.56 -28.86
N PRO A 328 -9.55 17.64 -29.00
CA PRO A 328 -9.72 16.47 -29.86
C PRO A 328 -10.84 15.52 -29.43
N HIS A 329 -11.31 15.63 -28.17
CA HIS A 329 -12.29 14.71 -27.57
C HIS A 329 -13.71 15.31 -27.51
N LEU A 330 -13.89 16.56 -27.98
CA LEU A 330 -15.18 17.25 -27.97
C LEU A 330 -16.17 16.66 -28.99
N ALA A 331 -15.66 16.09 -30.08
CA ALA A 331 -16.46 15.45 -31.11
C ALA A 331 -16.92 14.07 -30.63
N ASN A 332 -18.07 14.03 -29.94
CA ASN A 332 -18.62 12.80 -29.38
C ASN A 332 -19.91 12.38 -30.10
N ILE A 333 -19.78 11.52 -31.11
CA ILE A 333 -20.91 11.02 -31.90
C ILE A 333 -21.90 10.22 -31.04
N PHE A 334 -21.41 9.45 -30.07
CA PHE A 334 -22.27 8.71 -29.14
C PHE A 334 -23.13 9.67 -28.29
N GLY A 335 -22.52 10.73 -27.77
CA GLY A 335 -23.24 11.77 -27.02
C GLY A 335 -24.30 12.47 -27.86
N LEU A 336 -23.97 12.81 -29.11
CA LEU A 336 -24.93 13.35 -30.07
C LEU A 336 -26.11 12.38 -30.27
N PHE A 337 -25.83 11.09 -30.50
CA PHE A 337 -26.86 10.07 -30.68
C PHE A 337 -27.79 9.98 -29.46
N LEU A 338 -27.23 9.90 -28.24
CA LEU A 338 -28.00 9.84 -27.01
C LEU A 338 -28.91 11.05 -26.83
N LEU A 339 -28.37 12.27 -26.99
CA LEU A 339 -29.16 13.48 -26.81
C LEU A 339 -30.20 13.65 -27.89
N ARG A 340 -29.87 13.35 -29.15
CA ARG A 340 -30.86 13.32 -30.23
C ARG A 340 -32.00 12.37 -29.91
N GLN A 341 -31.71 11.17 -29.42
CA GLN A 341 -32.73 10.16 -29.13
C GLN A 341 -33.65 10.60 -27.99
N TYR A 342 -33.08 11.16 -26.92
CA TYR A 342 -33.85 11.67 -25.79
C TYR A 342 -34.67 12.92 -26.16
N ILE A 343 -34.06 13.91 -26.80
CA ILE A 343 -34.76 15.14 -27.21
C ILE A 343 -35.92 14.83 -28.18
N SER A 344 -35.81 13.76 -28.98
CA SER A 344 -36.89 13.34 -29.87
C SER A 344 -38.16 12.89 -29.14
N THR A 345 -38.06 12.50 -27.85
CA THR A 345 -39.24 12.11 -27.05
C THR A 345 -39.98 13.29 -26.43
N ILE A 346 -39.40 14.49 -26.46
CA ILE A 346 -40.06 15.71 -25.96
C ILE A 346 -41.23 16.04 -26.91
N PRO A 347 -42.46 16.29 -26.44
CA PRO A 347 -43.60 16.59 -27.31
C PRO A 347 -43.38 17.83 -28.19
N ASP A 348 -43.81 17.77 -29.45
CA ASP A 348 -43.69 18.91 -30.39
C ASP A 348 -44.62 20.08 -30.00
N SER A 349 -45.72 19.80 -29.29
CA SER A 349 -46.68 20.80 -28.78
C SER A 349 -46.03 21.88 -27.90
N LEU A 350 -45.00 21.53 -27.13
CA LEU A 350 -44.27 22.50 -26.30
C LEU A 350 -43.53 23.54 -27.17
N PHE A 351 -43.03 23.14 -28.34
CA PHE A 351 -42.32 24.02 -29.26
C PHE A 351 -43.29 24.88 -30.06
N GLU A 352 -44.44 24.32 -30.44
CA GLU A 352 -45.53 25.06 -31.08
C GLU A 352 -46.07 26.15 -30.14
N ALA A 353 -46.33 25.81 -28.88
CA ALA A 353 -46.76 26.76 -27.85
C ALA A 353 -45.72 27.88 -27.64
N ALA A 354 -44.44 27.54 -27.49
CA ALA A 354 -43.39 28.53 -27.35
C ALA A 354 -43.25 29.44 -28.58
N THR A 355 -43.52 28.92 -29.77
CA THR A 355 -43.51 29.71 -31.01
C THR A 355 -44.69 30.69 -31.05
N ILE A 356 -45.87 30.28 -30.59
CA ILE A 356 -47.05 31.14 -30.44
C ILE A 356 -46.78 32.25 -29.41
N ASP A 357 -46.08 31.94 -28.31
CA ASP A 357 -45.63 32.90 -27.30
C ASP A 357 -44.48 33.82 -27.78
N GLY A 358 -44.02 33.67 -29.02
CA GLY A 358 -42.96 34.50 -29.62
C GLY A 358 -41.56 34.21 -29.07
N ALA A 359 -41.33 33.04 -28.46
CA ALA A 359 -40.01 32.67 -27.96
C ALA A 359 -39.01 32.46 -29.10
N SER A 360 -37.86 33.12 -29.00
CA SER A 360 -36.72 32.89 -29.89
C SER A 360 -36.12 31.50 -29.71
N GLU A 361 -35.37 31.04 -30.71
CA GLU A 361 -34.72 29.72 -30.67
C GLU A 361 -33.77 29.52 -29.48
N ILE A 362 -33.06 30.58 -29.09
CA ILE A 362 -32.17 30.55 -27.92
C ILE A 362 -32.99 30.41 -26.62
N GLN A 363 -34.17 31.05 -26.56
CA GLN A 363 -35.08 30.92 -25.43
C GLN A 363 -35.66 29.50 -25.36
N ILE A 364 -36.14 28.95 -26.48
CA ILE A 364 -36.61 27.55 -26.56
C ILE A 364 -35.52 26.59 -26.09
N PHE A 365 -34.29 26.77 -26.58
CA PHE A 365 -33.16 25.94 -26.16
C PHE A 365 -32.92 26.01 -24.64
N LYS A 366 -32.85 27.22 -24.07
CA LYS A 366 -32.53 27.41 -22.65
C LYS A 366 -33.67 27.03 -21.70
N ILE A 367 -34.92 27.34 -22.07
CA ILE A 367 -36.10 27.23 -21.19
C ILE A 367 -36.78 25.87 -21.34
N ILE A 368 -36.71 25.24 -22.51
CA ILE A 368 -37.38 23.95 -22.78
C ILE A 368 -36.35 22.84 -22.88
N ILE A 369 -35.39 22.93 -23.82
CA ILE A 369 -34.48 21.82 -24.11
C ILE A 369 -33.57 21.49 -22.93
N ILE A 370 -32.87 22.47 -22.36
CA ILE A 370 -31.93 22.24 -21.25
C ILE A 370 -32.62 21.58 -20.04
N PRO A 371 -33.70 22.12 -19.45
CA PRO A 371 -34.28 21.55 -18.24
C PRO A 371 -34.92 20.18 -18.50
N LEU A 372 -35.63 20.00 -19.63
CA LEU A 372 -36.25 18.72 -19.94
C LEU A 372 -35.22 17.64 -20.29
N SER A 373 -34.07 18.03 -20.85
CA SER A 373 -32.97 17.10 -21.18
C SER A 373 -31.94 16.95 -20.06
N LEU A 374 -32.14 17.61 -18.90
CA LEU A 374 -31.18 17.59 -17.80
C LEU A 374 -30.77 16.18 -17.38
N PRO A 375 -31.69 15.19 -17.24
CA PRO A 375 -31.32 13.83 -16.85
C PRO A 375 -30.32 13.19 -17.82
N ILE A 376 -30.56 13.29 -19.13
CA ILE A 376 -29.66 12.72 -20.13
C ILE A 376 -28.36 13.52 -20.29
N MET A 377 -28.41 14.85 -20.08
CA MET A 377 -27.21 15.70 -20.07
C MET A 377 -26.28 15.33 -18.91
N VAL A 378 -26.82 15.04 -17.72
CA VAL A 378 -26.06 14.54 -16.58
C VAL A 378 -25.49 13.15 -16.86
N THR A 379 -26.24 12.25 -17.50
CA THR A 379 -25.71 10.95 -17.96
C THR A 379 -24.49 11.13 -18.87
N LEU A 380 -24.62 11.97 -19.90
CA LEU A 380 -23.55 12.21 -20.86
C LEU A 380 -22.34 12.88 -20.19
N PHE A 381 -22.58 13.82 -19.28
CA PHE A 381 -21.54 14.45 -18.46
C PHE A 381 -20.75 13.39 -17.70
N LEU A 382 -21.43 12.52 -16.94
CA LEU A 382 -20.78 11.49 -16.12
C LEU A 382 -19.98 10.51 -16.98
N LEU A 383 -20.56 10.00 -18.06
CA LEU A 383 -19.89 9.05 -18.95
C LEU A 383 -18.64 9.68 -19.57
N THR A 384 -18.74 10.93 -20.02
CA THR A 384 -17.60 11.66 -20.60
C THR A 384 -16.54 11.98 -19.54
N PHE A 385 -16.97 12.42 -18.35
CA PHE A 385 -16.06 12.74 -17.25
C PHE A 385 -15.27 11.50 -16.83
N VAL A 386 -15.92 10.37 -16.57
CA VAL A 386 -15.25 9.12 -16.15
C VAL A 386 -14.29 8.65 -17.24
N GLY A 387 -14.70 8.71 -18.51
CA GLY A 387 -13.85 8.37 -19.65
C GLY A 387 -12.59 9.23 -19.73
N GLN A 388 -12.71 10.55 -19.55
CA GLN A 388 -11.56 11.46 -19.62
C GLN A 388 -10.71 11.45 -18.34
N TRP A 389 -11.33 11.24 -17.18
CA TRP A 389 -10.63 11.10 -15.90
C TRP A 389 -9.65 9.91 -15.92
N GLY A 390 -10.05 8.81 -16.56
CA GLY A 390 -9.22 7.61 -16.75
C GLY A 390 -8.42 7.58 -18.06
N ASN A 391 -8.44 8.64 -18.88
CA ASN A 391 -7.77 8.66 -20.18
C ASN A 391 -6.26 8.73 -19.99
N PHE A 392 -5.60 7.58 -19.87
CA PHE A 392 -4.16 7.52 -19.66
C PHE A 392 -3.39 7.76 -20.97
N LEU A 393 -3.75 7.02 -22.01
CA LEU A 393 -2.93 6.88 -23.21
C LEU A 393 -2.80 8.20 -23.98
N TRP A 394 -3.91 8.91 -24.22
CA TRP A 394 -3.85 10.19 -24.92
C TRP A 394 -3.06 11.23 -24.13
N GLN A 395 -3.30 11.28 -22.82
CA GLN A 395 -2.67 12.27 -21.94
C GLN A 395 -1.17 12.03 -21.80
N LEU A 396 -0.73 10.76 -21.89
CA LEU A 396 0.68 10.38 -21.92
C LEU A 396 1.37 10.88 -23.20
N ILE A 397 0.76 10.70 -24.38
CA ILE A 397 1.44 11.05 -25.65
C ILE A 397 1.45 12.55 -25.93
N VAL A 398 0.48 13.31 -25.42
CA VAL A 398 0.36 14.76 -25.64
C VAL A 398 1.13 15.57 -24.59
N ASN A 399 1.70 14.91 -23.58
CA ASN A 399 2.53 15.53 -22.56
C ASN A 399 3.94 14.97 -22.58
N THR A 400 4.90 15.85 -22.39
CA THR A 400 6.32 15.53 -22.25
C THR A 400 6.66 15.06 -20.82
N PRO A 401 7.83 14.40 -20.64
CA PRO A 401 8.35 13.98 -19.35
C PRO A 401 8.49 15.06 -18.26
N ASP A 402 8.50 16.33 -18.64
CA ASP A 402 8.72 17.50 -17.80
C ASP A 402 7.48 18.43 -17.74
N SER A 403 6.39 18.05 -18.42
CA SER A 403 5.17 18.85 -18.49
C SER A 403 4.50 19.03 -17.12
N THR A 404 4.17 20.27 -16.79
CA THR A 404 3.36 20.63 -15.62
C THR A 404 1.87 20.32 -15.79
N TYR A 405 1.43 20.02 -17.02
CA TYR A 405 0.02 19.77 -17.40
C TYR A 405 -0.40 18.30 -17.30
N ARG A 406 0.49 17.43 -16.83
CA ARG A 406 0.21 16.00 -16.69
C ARG A 406 -1.02 15.74 -15.83
N THR A 407 -1.84 14.80 -16.27
CA THR A 407 -3.00 14.32 -15.54
C THR A 407 -2.60 13.27 -14.51
N LEU A 408 -3.43 13.08 -13.48
CA LEU A 408 -3.22 12.10 -12.42
C LEU A 408 -2.94 10.68 -12.93
N PRO A 409 -3.67 10.10 -13.91
CA PRO A 409 -3.34 8.78 -14.43
C PRO A 409 -1.91 8.68 -14.98
N VAL A 410 -1.43 9.73 -15.67
CA VAL A 410 -0.07 9.80 -16.20
C VAL A 410 0.94 9.96 -15.07
N GLY A 411 0.63 10.81 -14.08
CA GLY A 411 1.43 10.98 -12.89
C GLY A 411 1.61 9.68 -12.11
N LEU A 412 0.55 8.91 -11.87
CA LEU A 412 0.64 7.65 -11.12
C LEU A 412 1.57 6.62 -11.78
N ALA A 413 1.77 6.71 -13.10
CA ALA A 413 2.75 5.87 -13.79
C ALA A 413 4.20 6.23 -13.47
N LEU A 414 4.49 7.39 -12.88
CA LEU A 414 5.84 7.77 -12.43
C LEU A 414 6.33 6.92 -11.25
N PHE A 415 5.43 6.35 -10.45
CA PHE A 415 5.78 5.36 -9.43
C PHE A 415 6.31 4.04 -10.02
N ARG A 416 6.21 3.90 -11.35
CA ARG A 416 6.81 2.80 -12.11
C ARG A 416 8.17 3.21 -12.68
N GLY A 417 9.15 3.36 -11.80
CA GLY A 417 10.53 3.72 -12.19
C GLY A 417 11.29 2.58 -12.87
N GLN A 418 12.45 2.90 -13.45
CA GLN A 418 13.35 1.93 -14.09
C GLN A 418 14.02 0.95 -13.10
N TYR A 419 14.17 1.34 -11.82
CA TYR A 419 14.93 0.60 -10.81
C TYR A 419 14.06 0.07 -9.63
N GLY A 420 12.76 0.35 -9.63
CA GLY A 420 11.85 -0.01 -8.54
C GLY A 420 10.41 0.40 -8.83
N GLN A 421 9.47 -0.28 -8.16
CA GLN A 421 8.02 -0.05 -8.30
C GLN A 421 7.45 0.17 -6.90
N ASP A 422 7.03 1.41 -6.59
CA ASP A 422 6.43 1.75 -5.30
C ASP A 422 4.92 1.47 -5.35
N TRP A 423 4.57 0.19 -5.32
CA TRP A 423 3.18 -0.27 -5.43
C TRP A 423 2.28 0.35 -4.36
N GLU A 424 2.77 0.48 -3.12
CA GLU A 424 1.99 1.02 -2.01
C GLU A 424 1.67 2.51 -2.22
N MET A 425 2.62 3.31 -2.71
CA MET A 425 2.39 4.72 -3.03
C MET A 425 1.47 4.88 -4.23
N MET A 426 1.66 4.06 -5.27
CA MET A 426 0.78 4.06 -6.44
C MET A 426 -0.67 3.73 -6.05
N MET A 427 -0.88 2.74 -5.17
CA MET A 427 -2.21 2.38 -4.66
C MET A 427 -2.80 3.50 -3.79
N ALA A 428 -2.00 4.16 -2.95
CA ALA A 428 -2.45 5.30 -2.15
C ALA A 428 -2.90 6.48 -3.04
N GLY A 429 -2.14 6.81 -4.09
CA GLY A 429 -2.52 7.78 -5.10
C GLY A 429 -3.79 7.38 -5.87
N ALA A 430 -3.93 6.10 -6.20
CA ALA A 430 -5.11 5.56 -6.87
C ALA A 430 -6.38 5.64 -5.99
N CYS A 431 -6.28 5.46 -4.67
CA CYS A 431 -7.39 5.67 -3.75
C CYS A 431 -7.96 7.10 -3.84
N PHE A 432 -7.11 8.13 -3.91
CA PHE A 432 -7.59 9.51 -4.10
C PHE A 432 -8.26 9.71 -5.46
N SER A 433 -7.84 8.98 -6.49
CA SER A 433 -8.42 9.08 -7.83
C SER A 433 -9.91 8.69 -7.90
N ILE A 434 -10.41 7.92 -6.91
CA ILE A 434 -11.81 7.51 -6.82
C ILE A 434 -12.72 8.62 -6.31
N ILE A 435 -12.18 9.51 -5.46
CA ILE A 435 -12.95 10.55 -4.77
C ILE A 435 -13.83 11.39 -5.72
N PRO A 436 -13.31 11.98 -6.81
CA PRO A 436 -14.15 12.84 -7.67
C PRO A 436 -15.25 12.05 -8.37
N ILE A 437 -14.99 10.80 -8.77
CA ILE A 437 -16.00 9.93 -9.38
C ILE A 437 -17.10 9.60 -8.35
N ALA A 438 -16.71 9.27 -7.11
CA ALA A 438 -17.66 8.98 -6.04
C ALA A 438 -18.53 10.20 -5.70
N ILE A 439 -17.94 11.39 -5.61
CA ILE A 439 -18.68 12.64 -5.37
C ILE A 439 -19.68 12.89 -6.51
N LEU A 440 -19.23 12.79 -7.77
CA LEU A 440 -20.10 12.99 -8.93
C LEU A 440 -21.26 11.99 -8.97
N PHE A 441 -21.01 10.73 -8.66
CA PHE A 441 -22.05 9.71 -8.57
C PHE A 441 -23.10 10.06 -7.50
N LEU A 442 -22.66 10.47 -6.31
CA LEU A 442 -23.55 10.87 -5.21
C LEU A 442 -24.39 12.11 -5.54
N LEU A 443 -23.86 13.03 -6.35
CA LEU A 443 -24.60 14.20 -6.82
C LEU A 443 -25.60 13.82 -7.93
N ALA A 444 -25.19 12.97 -8.87
CA ALA A 444 -26.00 12.60 -10.02
C ALA A 444 -27.18 11.67 -9.68
N GLN A 445 -27.08 10.83 -8.64
CA GLN A 445 -28.15 9.90 -8.25
C GLN A 445 -29.52 10.58 -8.06
N ARG A 446 -29.55 11.83 -7.57
CA ARG A 446 -30.80 12.59 -7.36
C ARG A 446 -31.47 12.93 -8.69
N VAL A 447 -30.69 13.41 -9.66
CA VAL A 447 -31.18 13.78 -11.00
C VAL A 447 -31.74 12.55 -11.73
N PHE A 448 -31.11 11.38 -11.57
CA PHE A 448 -31.61 10.13 -12.14
C PHE A 448 -32.97 9.73 -11.56
N ILE A 449 -33.14 9.82 -10.24
CA ILE A 449 -34.40 9.47 -9.56
C ILE A 449 -35.52 10.42 -10.00
N GLU A 450 -35.27 11.74 -10.00
CA GLU A 450 -36.25 12.75 -10.40
C GLU A 450 -36.67 12.59 -11.88
N GLY A 451 -35.71 12.39 -12.79
CA GLY A 451 -35.97 12.25 -14.22
C GLY A 451 -36.74 10.98 -14.61
N MET A 452 -36.65 9.90 -13.83
CA MET A 452 -37.48 8.71 -14.03
C MET A 452 -38.93 8.91 -13.59
N THR A 453 -39.17 9.76 -12.60
CA THR A 453 -40.51 10.02 -12.08
C THR A 453 -41.32 11.02 -12.91
N SER A 454 -40.66 11.93 -13.64
CA SER A 454 -41.36 12.94 -14.46
C SER A 454 -41.98 12.38 -15.74
N GLY A 455 -41.47 11.26 -16.28
CA GLY A 455 -42.00 10.59 -17.47
C GLY A 455 -43.17 9.62 -17.23
N ALA A 456 -43.62 9.48 -15.97
CA ALA A 456 -44.70 8.56 -15.60
C ALA A 456 -46.10 9.13 -15.87
N VAL A 457 -46.22 10.43 -16.16
CA VAL A 457 -47.47 11.06 -16.60
C VAL A 457 -47.51 10.98 -18.13
N LYS A 458 -48.25 9.98 -18.64
CA LYS A 458 -48.60 9.87 -20.06
C LYS A 458 -49.64 10.95 -20.42
N GLU A 459 -49.42 11.64 -21.53
CA GLU A 459 -50.50 12.06 -22.43
C GLU A 459 -50.86 10.89 -23.38
#